data_AF-A0A5C7Q5E8-F1
#
_entry.id   AF-A0A5C7Q5E8-F1
#
_cell.length_a   1.000
_cell.length_b   1.000
_cell.length_c   1.000
_cell.angle_alpha   90.00
_cell.angle_beta   90.00
_cell.angle_gamma   90.00
#
_symmetry.space_group_name_H-M   'P 1'
#
loop_
_entity.id
_entity.type
_entity.pdbx_description
1 polymer ?
#
loop_
_entity_poly.entity_id
_entity_poly.type
_entity_poly.pdbx_seq_one_letter_code
_entity_poly.pdbx_strand_id
1 'polypeptide(L)'
;MSTPFVLQYPAALDDAKSLGVAKNDAGGFLAATIAADATSLALTLLTDADEWGSSGQLTIDDEIIYFGSRSGVTFSDLLRGQEGTTAASHAAGAVVENNITAAYHAVVSAAIQAIEAKVGFVASVPASVQFLRGTSAGQSVWGAIRIGDVPDLSGVYSVIG
;
A
#
# COMPACT_ATOMS: atom_id res chain seq x y z
N MET A 1 -7.99 5.45 -7.75
CA MET A 1 -6.64 5.02 -7.32
C MET A 1 -6.70 4.80 -5.82
N SER A 2 -5.93 3.86 -5.28
CA SER A 2 -5.84 3.63 -3.83
C SER A 2 -5.32 4.88 -3.09
N THR A 3 -5.60 4.97 -1.79
CA THR A 3 -5.07 6.00 -0.91
C THR A 3 -3.81 5.46 -0.23
N PRO A 4 -2.73 6.25 -0.07
CA PRO A 4 -1.55 5.79 0.64
C PRO A 4 -1.87 5.30 2.06
N PHE A 5 -1.26 4.19 2.47
CA PHE A 5 -1.40 3.58 3.81
C PHE A 5 -2.83 3.17 4.19
N VAL A 6 -3.71 2.95 3.21
CA VAL A 6 -5.08 2.48 3.44
C VAL A 6 -5.25 1.09 2.82
N LEU A 7 -5.48 0.10 3.67
CA LEU A 7 -5.74 -1.28 3.26
C LEU A 7 -6.99 -1.37 2.37
N GLN A 8 -6.89 -2.09 1.26
CA GLN A 8 -7.98 -2.34 0.32
C GLN A 8 -8.56 -3.73 0.45
N TYR A 9 -7.76 -4.71 0.87
CA TYR A 9 -8.24 -6.06 1.14
C TYR A 9 -9.28 -6.06 2.28
N PRO A 10 -10.42 -6.79 2.16
CA PRO A 10 -10.77 -7.78 1.13
C PRO A 10 -11.57 -7.23 -0.07
N ALA A 11 -11.89 -5.93 -0.10
CA ALA A 11 -12.74 -5.36 -1.14
C ALA A 11 -12.02 -5.26 -2.51
N ALA A 12 -10.71 -5.09 -2.49
CA ALA A 12 -9.83 -5.14 -3.65
C ALA A 12 -8.43 -5.67 -3.26
N LEU A 13 -7.59 -5.93 -4.25
CA LEU A 13 -6.18 -6.26 -4.01
C LEU A 13 -5.42 -5.00 -3.59
N ASP A 14 -4.56 -5.12 -2.58
CA ASP A 14 -3.64 -4.06 -2.19
C ASP A 14 -2.59 -3.82 -3.29
N ASP A 15 -2.29 -2.56 -3.56
CA ASP A 15 -1.22 -2.13 -4.47
C ASP A 15 -0.08 -1.43 -3.72
N ALA A 16 1.01 -1.13 -4.43
CA ALA A 16 2.19 -0.48 -3.85
C ALA A 16 1.86 0.86 -3.18
N LYS A 17 0.84 1.58 -3.66
CA LYS A 17 0.40 2.84 -3.06
C LYS A 17 -0.30 2.58 -1.73
N SER A 18 -1.24 1.64 -1.68
CA SER A 18 -1.96 1.29 -0.44
C SER A 18 -1.05 0.77 0.67
N LEU A 19 0.03 0.06 0.33
CA LEU A 19 0.98 -0.51 1.30
C LEU A 19 2.14 0.43 1.66
N GLY A 20 2.25 1.57 0.98
CA GLY A 20 3.39 2.48 1.10
C GLY A 20 4.64 1.95 0.38
N VAL A 21 5.35 2.83 -0.31
CA VAL A 21 6.65 2.52 -0.93
C VAL A 21 7.72 3.30 -0.19
N ALA A 22 8.50 2.60 0.62
CA ALA A 22 9.71 3.16 1.18
C ALA A 22 10.91 2.92 0.27
N LYS A 23 11.81 3.90 0.23
CA LYS A 23 13.06 3.85 -0.53
C LYS A 23 14.20 4.29 0.39
N ASN A 24 15.34 3.63 0.25
CA ASN A 24 16.52 3.98 1.04
C ASN A 24 17.06 5.34 0.59
N ASP A 25 17.60 6.10 1.54
CA ASP A 25 18.32 7.36 1.31
C ASP A 25 17.52 8.44 0.55
N ALA A 26 16.19 8.33 0.54
CA ALA A 26 15.31 9.29 -0.10
C ALA A 26 15.24 10.58 0.72
N GLY A 27 15.83 11.65 0.20
CA GLY A 27 15.87 12.94 0.86
C GLY A 27 16.01 14.11 -0.11
N GLY A 28 15.90 15.33 0.41
CA GLY A 28 16.13 16.56 -0.35
C GLY A 28 15.80 17.82 0.44
N PHE A 29 15.76 18.94 -0.27
CA PHE A 29 15.42 20.24 0.30
C PHE A 29 14.22 20.84 -0.40
N LEU A 30 13.32 21.44 0.38
CA LEU A 30 12.13 22.11 -0.14
C LEU A 30 12.51 23.30 -1.03
N ALA A 31 11.99 23.35 -2.26
CA ALA A 31 12.35 24.38 -3.24
C ALA A 31 11.79 25.78 -2.92
N ALA A 32 10.65 25.83 -2.24
CA ALA A 32 9.97 27.07 -1.86
C ALA A 32 9.16 26.85 -0.59
N THR A 33 8.91 27.91 0.18
CA THR A 33 8.05 27.85 1.36
C THR A 33 6.67 27.31 0.99
N ILE A 34 6.16 26.36 1.78
CA ILE A 34 4.78 25.86 1.65
C ILE A 34 3.94 26.29 2.85
N ALA A 35 2.66 26.59 2.60
CA ALA A 35 1.68 26.87 3.64
C ALA A 35 1.05 25.56 4.15
N ALA A 36 0.34 25.62 5.28
CA ALA A 36 -0.31 24.45 5.90
C ALA A 36 -1.40 23.81 5.01
N ASP A 37 -1.98 24.58 4.08
CA ASP A 37 -3.01 24.15 3.13
C ASP A 37 -2.45 23.77 1.74
N ALA A 38 -1.11 23.76 1.59
CA ALA A 38 -0.48 23.39 0.32
C ALA A 38 -0.85 21.96 -0.10
N THR A 39 -1.31 21.82 -1.35
CA THR A 39 -1.70 20.54 -1.97
C THR A 39 -0.61 19.91 -2.84
N SER A 40 0.51 20.63 -2.99
CA SER A 40 1.71 20.17 -3.68
C SER A 40 2.96 20.81 -3.07
N LEU A 41 4.10 20.17 -3.29
CA LEU A 41 5.42 20.71 -2.97
C LEU A 41 6.44 20.27 -4.02
N ALA A 42 7.58 20.94 -4.08
CA ALA A 42 8.68 20.55 -4.94
C ALA A 42 10.00 20.57 -4.16
N LEU A 43 10.90 19.65 -4.52
CA LEU A 43 12.28 19.64 -4.03
C LEU A 43 13.20 20.40 -5.01
N THR A 44 14.32 20.92 -4.51
CA THR A 44 15.30 21.65 -5.32
C THR A 44 15.96 20.76 -6.38
N LEU A 45 16.26 19.52 -6.01
CA LEU A 45 16.80 18.47 -6.86
C LEU A 45 16.46 17.11 -6.26
N LEU A 46 16.59 16.08 -7.08
CA LEU A 46 16.67 14.70 -6.62
C LEU A 46 18.10 14.23 -6.82
N THR A 47 18.67 13.60 -5.81
CA THR A 47 19.97 12.94 -5.89
C THR A 47 19.91 11.71 -6.81
N ASP A 48 18.78 11.00 -6.79
CA ASP A 48 18.42 9.96 -7.76
C ASP A 48 16.93 10.05 -8.14
N ALA A 49 16.60 9.77 -9.40
CA ALA A 49 15.22 9.71 -9.87
C ALA A 49 14.42 8.56 -9.22
N ASP A 50 15.08 7.48 -8.81
CA ASP A 50 14.47 6.27 -8.23
C ASP A 50 14.40 6.26 -6.69
N GLU A 51 14.93 7.31 -6.05
CA GLU A 51 14.91 7.49 -4.59
C GLU A 51 13.49 7.67 -4.05
N TRP A 52 12.49 8.04 -4.85
CA TRP A 52 11.13 8.24 -4.35
C TRP A 52 10.11 7.37 -5.10
N GLY A 53 9.11 6.86 -4.38
CA GLY A 53 7.94 6.21 -5.00
C GLY A 53 7.15 7.17 -5.89
N SER A 54 6.24 6.63 -6.70
CA SER A 54 5.23 7.44 -7.41
C SER A 54 4.14 7.97 -6.47
N SER A 55 4.01 7.37 -5.30
CA SER A 55 3.18 7.78 -4.17
C SER A 55 3.84 7.30 -2.88
N GLY A 56 3.51 7.92 -1.74
CA GLY A 56 4.04 7.48 -0.46
C GLY A 56 3.96 8.58 0.57
N GLN A 57 5.03 8.72 1.34
CA GLN A 57 5.14 9.66 2.44
C GLN A 57 6.42 10.47 2.35
N LEU A 58 6.39 11.67 2.91
CA LEU A 58 7.58 12.44 3.25
C LEU A 58 7.42 13.04 4.65
N THR A 59 8.53 13.39 5.27
CA THR A 59 8.59 14.08 6.56
C THR A 59 9.34 15.39 6.41
N ILE A 60 8.82 16.47 7.02
CA ILE A 60 9.44 17.79 7.08
C ILE A 60 9.26 18.32 8.49
N ASP A 61 10.36 18.67 9.16
CA ASP A 61 10.35 19.01 10.58
C ASP A 61 9.62 17.91 11.39
N ASP A 62 8.59 18.28 12.17
CA ASP A 62 7.75 17.34 12.93
C ASP A 62 6.47 16.89 12.17
N GLU A 63 6.33 17.24 10.88
CA GLU A 63 5.15 16.90 10.09
C GLU A 63 5.38 15.66 9.21
N ILE A 64 4.39 14.77 9.22
CA ILE A 64 4.29 13.65 8.28
C ILE A 64 3.23 13.99 7.22
N ILE A 65 3.60 13.85 5.95
CA ILE A 65 2.76 14.18 4.79
C ILE A 65 2.69 12.98 3.86
N TYR A 66 1.49 12.57 3.44
CA TYR A 66 1.34 11.59 2.36
C TYR A 66 1.17 12.31 1.02
N PHE A 67 1.71 11.74 -0.04
CA PHE A 67 1.53 12.24 -1.40
C PHE A 67 0.95 11.14 -2.29
N GLY A 68 -0.04 11.53 -3.09
CA GLY A 68 -0.72 10.60 -3.98
C GLY A 68 -0.04 10.42 -5.34
N SER A 69 0.77 11.39 -5.76
CA SER A 69 1.47 11.38 -7.04
C SER A 69 2.80 12.14 -7.00
N ARG A 70 3.75 11.74 -7.86
CA ARG A 70 5.04 12.40 -8.06
C ARG A 70 5.36 12.53 -9.54
N SER A 71 5.87 13.69 -9.96
CA SER A 71 6.42 13.93 -11.29
C SER A 71 7.73 14.70 -11.16
N GLY A 72 8.85 14.03 -11.45
CA GLY A 72 10.18 14.56 -11.19
C GLY A 72 10.33 14.94 -9.73
N VAL A 73 10.65 16.21 -9.47
CA VAL A 73 10.85 16.78 -8.13
C VAL A 73 9.56 17.24 -7.45
N THR A 74 8.41 17.17 -8.14
CA THR A 74 7.14 17.69 -7.67
C THR A 74 6.26 16.57 -7.11
N PHE A 75 5.78 16.77 -5.89
CA PHE A 75 4.90 15.88 -5.15
C PHE A 75 3.53 16.55 -5.07
N SER A 76 2.48 15.81 -5.40
CA SER A 76 1.10 16.32 -5.49
C SER A 76 0.14 15.40 -4.75
N ASP A 77 -1.11 15.85 -4.63
CA ASP A 77 -2.16 15.20 -3.84
C ASP A 77 -1.73 15.03 -2.37
N LEU A 78 -1.22 16.12 -1.79
CA LEU A 78 -0.73 16.10 -0.42
C LEU A 78 -1.87 15.92 0.58
N LEU A 79 -1.74 14.92 1.44
CA LEU A 79 -2.51 14.76 2.66
C LEU A 79 -1.59 15.15 3.82
N ARG A 80 -1.83 16.33 4.39
CA ARG A 80 -1.00 16.97 5.43
C ARG A 80 -1.36 16.47 6.84
N GLY A 81 -0.46 16.64 7.81
CA GLY A 81 -0.71 16.31 9.22
C GLY A 81 -1.11 14.85 9.48
N GLN A 82 -0.42 13.90 8.86
CA GLN A 82 -0.71 12.47 8.99
C GLN A 82 -0.07 11.89 10.26
N GLU A 83 -0.54 10.70 10.66
CA GLU A 83 -0.04 9.97 11.83
C GLU A 83 -0.08 10.77 13.15
N GLY A 84 -1.05 11.69 13.27
CA GLY A 84 -1.25 12.52 14.46
C GLY A 84 -0.37 13.78 14.51
N THR A 85 0.41 14.06 13.45
CA THR A 85 1.11 15.33 13.29
C THR A 85 0.15 16.46 12.87
N THR A 86 0.62 17.70 12.85
CA THR A 86 -0.20 18.87 12.49
C THR A 86 0.33 19.51 11.21
N ALA A 87 -0.58 19.88 10.31
CA ALA A 87 -0.22 20.62 9.10
C ALA A 87 0.37 22.00 9.44
N ALA A 88 1.60 22.27 9.02
CA ALA A 88 2.34 23.49 9.32
C ALA A 88 2.87 24.18 8.05
N SER A 89 3.34 25.42 8.20
CA SER A 89 4.14 26.05 7.14
C SER A 89 5.60 25.62 7.30
N HIS A 90 6.24 25.27 6.20
CA HIS A 90 7.66 24.91 6.17
C HIS A 90 8.41 25.88 5.26
N ALA A 91 9.56 26.35 5.72
CA ALA A 91 10.38 27.29 4.99
C ALA A 91 11.09 26.63 3.79
N ALA A 92 11.35 27.42 2.74
CA ALA A 92 12.26 27.00 1.68
C ALA A 92 13.60 26.53 2.27
N GLY A 93 14.15 25.44 1.73
CA GLY A 93 15.37 24.81 2.23
C GLY A 93 15.17 23.89 3.43
N ALA A 94 13.94 23.68 3.92
CA ALA A 94 13.66 22.65 4.93
C ALA A 94 14.04 21.26 4.39
N VAL A 95 14.56 20.41 5.28
CA VAL A 95 14.94 19.03 4.96
C VAL A 95 13.68 18.19 4.78
N VAL A 96 13.65 17.41 3.71
CA VAL A 96 12.56 16.49 3.40
C VAL A 96 13.13 15.08 3.30
N GLU A 97 12.54 14.11 4.00
CA GLU A 97 13.04 12.73 4.07
C GLU A 97 11.90 11.71 3.90
N ASN A 98 12.19 10.50 3.43
CA ASN A 98 11.27 9.36 3.52
C ASN A 98 11.58 8.48 4.73
N ASN A 99 11.25 8.97 5.93
CA ASN A 99 11.43 8.18 7.14
C ASN A 99 10.41 7.03 7.22
N ILE A 100 10.85 5.85 7.65
CA ILE A 100 9.95 4.72 7.97
C ILE A 100 9.22 5.06 9.27
N THR A 101 7.91 5.24 9.18
CA THR A 101 7.03 5.53 10.32
C THR A 101 6.21 4.33 10.76
N ALA A 102 5.43 4.53 11.83
CA ALA A 102 4.54 3.51 12.35
C ALA A 102 3.49 3.08 11.31
N ALA A 103 3.00 3.98 10.45
CA ALA A 103 2.04 3.64 9.40
C ALA A 103 2.57 2.59 8.42
N TYR A 104 3.86 2.63 8.03
CA TYR A 104 4.47 1.59 7.19
C TYR A 104 4.33 0.20 7.83
N HIS A 105 4.67 0.07 9.11
CA HIS A 105 4.56 -1.21 9.80
C HIS A 105 3.10 -1.60 10.04
N ALA A 106 2.25 -0.64 10.41
CA ALA A 106 0.84 -0.88 10.71
C ALA A 106 0.07 -1.38 9.48
N VAL A 107 0.29 -0.79 8.31
CA VAL A 107 -0.44 -1.21 7.10
C VAL A 107 -0.03 -2.61 6.63
N VAL A 108 1.26 -2.94 6.69
CA VAL A 108 1.74 -4.29 6.35
C VAL A 108 1.24 -5.32 7.36
N SER A 109 1.26 -4.99 8.66
CA SER A 109 0.70 -5.87 9.69
C SER A 109 -0.80 -6.08 9.51
N ALA A 110 -1.56 -5.03 9.19
CA ALA A 110 -2.99 -5.13 8.91
C ALA A 110 -3.27 -5.98 7.66
N ALA A 111 -2.47 -5.85 6.60
CA ALA A 111 -2.58 -6.67 5.40
C ALA A 111 -2.37 -8.16 5.72
N ILE A 112 -1.36 -8.49 6.53
CA ILE A 112 -1.11 -9.87 6.98
C ILE A 112 -2.30 -10.40 7.77
N GLN A 113 -2.79 -9.65 8.77
CA GLN A 113 -3.95 -10.05 9.57
C GLN A 113 -5.21 -10.27 8.73
N ALA A 114 -5.42 -9.44 7.71
CA ALA A 114 -6.57 -9.58 6.82
C ALA A 114 -6.47 -10.85 5.95
N ILE A 115 -5.26 -11.21 5.52
CA ILE A 115 -4.98 -12.48 4.85
C ILE A 115 -5.18 -13.67 5.81
N GLU A 116 -4.64 -13.60 7.03
CA GLU A 116 -4.82 -14.62 8.09
C GLU A 116 -6.29 -14.87 8.40
N ALA A 117 -7.08 -13.79 8.51
CA ALA A 117 -8.52 -13.85 8.68
C ALA A 117 -9.20 -14.55 7.49
N LYS A 118 -8.76 -14.30 6.26
CA LYS A 118 -9.29 -15.02 5.09
C LYS A 118 -8.98 -16.51 5.13
N VAL A 119 -7.75 -16.88 5.47
CA VAL A 119 -7.27 -18.27 5.39
C VAL A 119 -7.61 -19.12 6.63
N GLY A 120 -8.17 -18.53 7.68
CA GLY A 120 -8.93 -19.30 8.68
C GLY A 120 -8.51 -19.18 10.14
N PHE A 121 -7.76 -18.15 10.55
CA PHE A 121 -7.67 -17.81 11.98
C PHE A 121 -8.58 -16.60 12.30
N VAL A 122 -9.82 -16.90 12.70
CA VAL A 122 -10.95 -15.95 12.87
C VAL A 122 -11.39 -15.31 11.53
N ALA A 123 -12.58 -14.71 11.47
CA ALA A 123 -13.25 -14.13 10.27
C ALA A 123 -13.06 -14.84 8.90
N SER A 124 -13.03 -16.17 8.88
CA SER A 124 -13.43 -17.09 7.80
C SER A 124 -13.00 -18.51 8.18
N VAL A 125 -13.52 -19.05 9.29
CA VAL A 125 -13.20 -20.43 9.71
C VAL A 125 -13.98 -21.41 8.83
N PRO A 126 -13.32 -22.37 8.14
CA PRO A 126 -14.05 -23.41 7.42
C PRO A 126 -14.90 -24.24 8.39
N ALA A 127 -16.15 -24.46 8.04
CA ALA A 127 -16.93 -25.52 8.66
C ALA A 127 -16.35 -26.90 8.26
N SER A 128 -16.79 -27.95 8.96
CA SER A 128 -16.42 -29.33 8.60
C SER A 128 -16.70 -29.59 7.11
N VAL A 129 -15.72 -30.18 6.41
CA VAL A 129 -15.81 -30.51 4.97
C VAL A 129 -15.83 -29.28 4.04
N GLN A 130 -15.42 -28.10 4.52
CA GLN A 130 -15.19 -26.92 3.67
C GLN A 130 -13.72 -26.74 3.32
N PHE A 131 -13.49 -26.24 2.12
CA PHE A 131 -12.17 -25.97 1.53
C PHE A 131 -12.17 -24.56 0.95
N LEU A 132 -10.98 -23.94 0.87
CA LEU A 132 -10.84 -22.66 0.19
C LEU A 132 -10.91 -22.92 -1.31
N ARG A 133 -11.98 -22.45 -1.94
CA ARG A 133 -12.27 -22.69 -3.36
C ARG A 133 -12.47 -21.39 -4.09
N GLY A 134 -12.16 -21.37 -5.38
CA GLY A 134 -12.45 -20.24 -6.25
C GLY A 134 -13.97 -20.09 -6.49
N THR A 135 -14.46 -18.85 -6.51
CA THR A 135 -15.85 -18.53 -6.95
C THR A 135 -15.89 -17.76 -8.25
N SER A 136 -14.82 -17.03 -8.56
CA SER A 136 -14.59 -16.22 -9.76
C SER A 136 -13.09 -15.90 -9.83
N ALA A 137 -12.63 -15.29 -10.93
CA ALA A 137 -11.24 -14.87 -11.05
C ALA A 137 -10.82 -14.01 -9.85
N GLY A 138 -9.79 -14.45 -9.12
CA GLY A 138 -9.27 -13.75 -7.93
C GLY A 138 -10.15 -13.79 -6.68
N GLN A 139 -11.30 -14.49 -6.69
CA GLN A 139 -12.19 -14.60 -5.54
C GLN A 139 -12.17 -16.01 -4.96
N SER A 140 -12.05 -16.10 -3.63
CA SER A 140 -12.11 -17.36 -2.89
C SER A 140 -13.20 -17.33 -1.82
N VAL A 141 -13.76 -18.49 -1.52
CA VAL A 141 -14.71 -18.71 -0.43
C VAL A 141 -14.43 -20.04 0.24
N TRP A 142 -14.79 -20.18 1.51
CA TRP A 142 -14.89 -21.49 2.16
C TRP A 142 -16.19 -22.16 1.75
N GLY A 143 -16.09 -23.36 1.19
CA GLY A 143 -17.25 -24.14 0.80
C GLY A 143 -16.91 -25.59 0.50
N ALA A 144 -17.93 -26.45 0.44
CA ALA A 144 -17.75 -27.83 -0.02
C ALA A 144 -17.20 -27.85 -1.46
N ILE A 145 -16.53 -28.94 -1.85
CA ILE A 145 -16.14 -29.18 -3.24
C ILE A 145 -17.40 -29.28 -4.12
N ARG A 146 -17.38 -28.69 -5.31
CA ARG A 146 -18.39 -28.81 -6.37
C ARG A 146 -17.71 -29.31 -7.65
N ILE A 147 -18.55 -29.77 -8.58
CA ILE A 147 -18.14 -30.09 -9.95
C ILE A 147 -17.48 -28.83 -10.56
N GLY A 148 -16.29 -29.02 -11.14
CA GLY A 148 -15.50 -27.94 -11.75
C GLY A 148 -14.43 -27.33 -10.84
N ASP A 149 -14.41 -27.62 -9.54
CA ASP A 149 -13.30 -27.17 -8.67
C ASP A 149 -12.02 -27.97 -8.88
N VAL A 150 -12.17 -29.26 -9.22
CA VAL A 150 -11.08 -30.15 -9.57
C VAL A 150 -11.11 -30.33 -11.09
N PRO A 151 -10.01 -30.04 -11.81
CA PRO A 151 -9.96 -30.25 -13.25
C PRO A 151 -10.16 -31.73 -13.59
N ASP A 152 -10.81 -32.03 -14.71
CA ASP A 152 -10.92 -33.39 -15.20
C ASP A 152 -9.52 -33.89 -15.62
N LEU A 153 -8.99 -34.84 -14.85
CA LEU A 153 -7.67 -35.43 -15.08
C LEU A 153 -7.73 -36.67 -16.00
N SER A 154 -8.92 -37.10 -16.42
CA SER A 154 -9.10 -38.31 -17.25
C SER A 154 -8.40 -38.23 -18.61
N GLY A 155 -8.21 -37.01 -19.15
CA GLY A 155 -7.43 -36.77 -20.37
C GLY A 155 -5.90 -36.73 -20.19
N VAL A 156 -5.38 -36.62 -18.95
CA VAL A 156 -3.94 -36.51 -18.65
C VAL A 156 -3.34 -37.87 -18.24
N TYR A 157 -4.17 -38.79 -17.74
CA TYR A 157 -3.76 -40.16 -17.35
C TYR A 157 -4.12 -41.23 -18.40
N SER A 158 -4.23 -40.88 -19.68
CA SER A 158 -4.47 -41.85 -20.76
C SER A 158 -3.18 -42.55 -21.22
N VAL A 159 -2.42 -43.14 -20.31
CA VAL A 159 -1.46 -44.25 -20.55
C VAL A 159 -1.29 -44.90 -19.17
N ILE A 160 -1.65 -46.15 -18.89
CA ILE A 160 -1.10 -47.41 -19.43
C ILE A 160 -2.20 -48.48 -19.37
N GLY A 161 -2.64 -48.94 -20.54
CA GLY A 161 -3.46 -50.13 -20.73
C GLY A 161 -3.04 -50.77 -22.05
#